data_AF-A0A1X7LCQ5-F1
#
_entry.id   AF-A0A1X7LCQ5-F1
#
_cell.length_a   1.000
_cell.length_b   1.000
_cell.length_c   1.000
_cell.angle_alpha   90.00
_cell.angle_beta   90.00
_cell.angle_gamma   90.00
#
_symmetry.space_group_name_H-M   'P 1'
#
loop_
_entity.id
_entity.type
_entity.pdbx_description
1 polymer ?
#
loop_
_entity_poly.entity_id
_entity_poly.type
_entity_poly.pdbx_seq_one_letter_code
_entity_poly.pdbx_strand_id
1 'polypeptide(L)'
;METKIHLQFLNEPNFRYLCQGLTLNERDMEVIDQVLAKLNDQDGLINTIITQNQHEGLESTLQTIGPQIIVSFDKYDVSGKPLTPAAVLKSNNCNDLPPMLHINLHSPTLNIPQRIEIPLRYTLKGAAPLKGTYMVYLHALQINDDKTFVYYGITKRGWMKRFNEHVRLAVKGKSQRKFPKLFGESIKARIYELFNGSHLGDNILTGSYHVVCAAGRTQKNACEIEKYLIDKRSLSATEGLNMISGHQVSKGNIQDEI
;
A
#
# COMPACT_ATOMS: atom_id res chain seq x y z
N MET A 1 9.37 -5.21 32.75
CA MET A 1 8.59 -6.30 32.10
C MET A 1 7.87 -5.66 30.93
N GLU A 2 8.26 -5.97 29.69
CA GLU A 2 7.46 -5.58 28.53
C GLU A 2 6.23 -6.50 28.48
N THR A 3 5.04 -5.91 28.60
CA THR A 3 3.79 -6.65 28.49
C THR A 3 3.63 -7.07 27.03
N LYS A 4 3.90 -8.33 26.72
CA LYS A 4 3.76 -8.85 25.35
C LYS A 4 2.29 -8.78 24.95
N ILE A 5 1.97 -7.96 23.94
CA ILE A 5 0.63 -7.90 23.36
C ILE A 5 0.20 -9.27 22.82
N HIS A 6 -1.03 -9.69 23.12
CA HIS A 6 -1.59 -10.95 22.63
C HIS A 6 -2.61 -10.67 21.52
N LEU A 7 -2.13 -10.68 20.28
CA LEU A 7 -2.97 -10.55 19.08
C LEU A 7 -3.59 -11.92 18.75
N GLN A 8 -4.89 -11.98 18.49
CA GLN A 8 -5.63 -13.20 18.15
C GLN A 8 -5.43 -13.61 16.70
N PHE A 9 -5.54 -12.67 15.75
CA PHE A 9 -5.60 -12.94 14.31
C PHE A 9 -4.47 -12.30 13.52
N LEU A 10 -4.00 -11.12 13.92
CA LEU A 10 -2.95 -10.38 13.23
C LEU A 10 -1.58 -11.07 13.40
N ASN A 11 -0.82 -11.16 12.31
CA ASN A 11 0.57 -11.61 12.29
C ASN A 11 1.48 -10.39 12.46
N GLU A 12 1.90 -10.13 13.70
CA GLU A 12 2.73 -8.98 14.05
C GLU A 12 3.99 -8.83 13.17
N PRO A 13 4.84 -9.87 12.98
CA PRO A 13 6.02 -9.74 12.12
C PRO A 13 5.71 -9.27 10.70
N ASN A 14 4.69 -9.85 10.06
CA ASN A 14 4.30 -9.48 8.69
C ASN A 14 3.67 -8.09 8.67
N PHE A 15 2.80 -7.77 9.63
CA PHE A 15 2.17 -6.46 9.73
C PHE A 15 3.20 -5.35 9.90
N ARG A 16 4.16 -5.51 10.83
CA ARG A 16 5.25 -4.54 11.05
C ARG A 16 6.13 -4.38 9.82
N TYR A 17 6.39 -5.45 9.09
CA TYR A 17 7.16 -5.39 7.84
C TYR A 17 6.42 -4.61 6.74
N LEU A 18 5.11 -4.86 6.57
CA LEU A 18 4.28 -4.17 5.59
C LEU A 18 4.02 -2.71 5.95
N CYS A 19 3.97 -2.40 7.25
CA CYS A 19 3.72 -1.05 7.76
C CYS A 19 5.00 -0.33 8.19
N GLN A 20 6.18 -0.82 7.76
CA GLN A 20 7.46 -0.26 8.20
C GLN A 20 7.57 1.22 7.84
N GLY A 21 7.84 2.08 8.83
CA GLY A 21 7.97 3.52 8.63
C GLY A 21 6.64 4.27 8.65
N LEU A 22 5.51 3.55 8.76
CA LEU A 22 4.27 4.15 9.26
C LEU A 22 4.42 4.30 10.78
N THR A 23 3.89 5.37 11.35
CA THR A 23 4.00 5.67 12.80
C THR A 23 3.10 4.75 13.66
N LEU A 24 2.77 3.54 13.18
CA LEU A 24 1.91 2.58 13.87
C LEU A 24 2.58 1.99 15.11
N ASN A 25 1.81 1.85 16.19
CA ASN A 25 2.25 1.29 17.46
C ASN A 25 1.45 0.04 17.83
N GLU A 26 1.72 -0.51 19.01
CA GLU A 26 1.06 -1.73 19.51
C GLU A 26 -0.43 -1.57 19.72
N ARG A 27 -0.86 -0.40 20.20
CA ARG A 27 -2.27 -0.09 20.41
C ARG A 27 -3.06 -0.11 19.10
N ASP A 28 -2.44 0.36 18.01
CA ASP A 28 -3.07 0.32 16.69
C ASP A 28 -3.31 -1.13 16.23
N MET A 29 -2.34 -2.02 16.46
CA MET A 29 -2.48 -3.44 16.13
C MET A 29 -3.59 -4.11 16.95
N GLU A 30 -3.70 -3.79 18.25
CA GLU A 30 -4.79 -4.30 19.09
C GLU A 30 -6.17 -3.88 18.59
N VAL A 31 -6.33 -2.61 18.17
CA VAL A 31 -7.61 -2.12 17.65
C VAL A 31 -7.99 -2.83 16.35
N ILE A 32 -7.03 -3.01 15.44
CA ILE A 32 -7.26 -3.77 14.20
C ILE A 32 -7.64 -5.21 14.52
N ASP A 33 -6.91 -5.86 15.44
CA ASP A 33 -7.13 -7.24 15.83
C ASP A 33 -8.50 -7.47 16.50
N GLN A 34 -8.97 -6.52 17.30
CA GLN A 34 -10.32 -6.54 17.88
C GLN A 34 -11.42 -6.47 16.82
N VAL A 35 -11.21 -5.70 15.74
CA VAL A 35 -12.18 -5.65 14.63
C VAL A 35 -12.14 -6.93 13.80
N LEU A 36 -10.95 -7.50 13.60
CA LEU A 36 -10.83 -8.82 12.99
C LEU A 36 -11.54 -9.90 13.82
N ALA A 37 -11.46 -9.83 15.14
CA ALA A 37 -12.17 -10.75 16.03
C ALA A 37 -13.69 -10.62 15.91
N LYS A 38 -14.22 -9.39 15.98
CA LYS A 38 -15.65 -9.15 15.79
C LYS A 38 -16.16 -9.60 14.42
N LEU A 39 -15.38 -9.37 13.36
CA LEU A 39 -15.70 -9.86 12.02
C LEU A 39 -15.74 -11.39 11.99
N ASN A 40 -14.73 -12.03 12.57
CA ASN A 40 -14.65 -13.49 12.62
C ASN A 40 -15.80 -14.11 13.43
N ASP A 41 -16.26 -13.47 14.51
CA ASP A 41 -17.38 -13.96 15.31
C ASP A 41 -18.71 -13.91 14.53
N GLN A 42 -18.81 -13.07 13.49
CA GLN A 42 -20.00 -12.94 12.66
C GLN A 42 -20.11 -14.03 11.59
N ASP A 43 -19.01 -14.33 10.88
CA ASP A 43 -19.05 -15.19 9.69
C ASP A 43 -17.89 -16.19 9.57
N GLY A 44 -16.94 -16.19 10.52
CA GLY A 44 -15.77 -17.08 10.50
C GLY A 44 -14.72 -16.75 9.44
N LEU A 45 -14.87 -15.64 8.70
CA LEU A 45 -14.05 -15.32 7.53
C LEU A 45 -12.55 -15.29 7.84
N ILE A 46 -12.16 -14.71 8.98
CA ILE A 46 -10.74 -14.54 9.32
C ILE A 46 -10.09 -15.90 9.57
N ASN A 47 -10.75 -16.80 10.29
CA ASN A 47 -10.30 -18.18 10.48
C ASN A 47 -10.17 -18.90 9.14
N THR A 48 -11.14 -18.77 8.23
CA THR A 48 -11.06 -19.35 6.89
C THR A 48 -9.82 -18.89 6.12
N ILE A 49 -9.54 -17.57 6.13
CA ILE A 49 -8.34 -17.02 5.47
C ILE A 49 -7.05 -17.56 6.11
N ILE A 50 -7.00 -17.64 7.44
CA ILE A 50 -5.85 -18.17 8.18
C ILE A 50 -5.60 -19.64 7.82
N THR A 51 -6.64 -20.47 7.84
CA THR A 51 -6.57 -21.88 7.47
C THR A 51 -6.11 -22.05 6.02
N GLN A 52 -6.65 -21.27 5.08
CA GLN A 52 -6.21 -21.33 3.70
C GLN A 52 -4.74 -20.91 3.52
N ASN A 53 -4.31 -19.85 4.21
CA ASN A 53 -2.91 -19.43 4.19
C ASN A 53 -1.96 -20.54 4.68
N GLN A 54 -2.37 -21.33 5.68
CA GLN A 54 -1.58 -22.44 6.22
C GLN A 54 -1.49 -23.62 5.24
N HIS A 55 -2.59 -23.95 4.56
CA HIS A 55 -2.65 -25.12 3.67
C HIS A 55 -2.15 -24.86 2.25
N GLU A 56 -2.44 -23.68 1.70
CA GLU A 56 -2.18 -23.37 0.29
C GLU A 56 -1.05 -22.34 0.10
N GLY A 57 -0.63 -21.66 1.18
CA GLY A 57 0.37 -20.60 1.12
C GLY A 57 -0.16 -19.28 0.53
N LEU A 58 0.76 -18.34 0.31
CA LEU A 58 0.43 -17.00 -0.21
C LEU A 58 0.39 -16.91 -1.74
N GLU A 59 0.81 -17.96 -2.43
CA GLU A 59 0.83 -18.00 -3.89
C GLU A 59 -0.54 -18.34 -4.49
N SER A 60 -1.38 -19.08 -3.75
CA SER A 60 -2.74 -19.44 -4.15
C SER A 60 -3.65 -18.21 -4.29
N THR A 61 -4.81 -18.38 -4.92
CA THR A 61 -5.83 -17.31 -5.01
C THR A 61 -6.85 -17.49 -3.89
N LEU A 62 -7.14 -16.42 -3.16
CA LEU A 62 -8.24 -16.41 -2.20
C LEU A 62 -9.54 -16.27 -2.98
N GLN A 63 -10.36 -17.32 -2.99
CA GLN A 63 -11.67 -17.26 -3.62
C GLN A 63 -12.65 -16.54 -2.69
N THR A 64 -13.36 -15.56 -3.22
CA THR A 64 -14.29 -14.73 -2.46
C THR A 64 -15.55 -14.55 -3.27
N ILE A 65 -16.69 -14.65 -2.58
CA ILE A 65 -18.02 -14.50 -3.19
C ILE A 65 -18.73 -13.35 -2.48
N GLY A 66 -19.25 -12.41 -3.27
CA GLY A 66 -20.06 -11.29 -2.77
C GLY A 66 -19.26 -10.00 -2.52
N PRO A 67 -19.83 -9.05 -1.77
CA PRO A 67 -19.23 -7.73 -1.58
C PRO A 67 -17.84 -7.80 -0.94
N GLN A 68 -16.90 -6.99 -1.44
CA GLN A 68 -15.58 -6.91 -0.84
C GLN A 68 -15.69 -6.42 0.61
N ILE A 69 -15.04 -7.16 1.51
CA ILE A 69 -14.88 -6.78 2.91
C ILE A 69 -13.64 -5.90 3.07
N ILE A 70 -13.81 -4.73 3.67
CA ILE A 70 -12.72 -3.80 3.95
C ILE A 70 -12.67 -3.56 5.45
N VAL A 71 -11.57 -3.94 6.09
CA VAL A 71 -11.24 -3.49 7.44
C VAL A 71 -10.56 -2.13 7.28
N SER A 72 -11.29 -1.06 7.55
CA SER A 72 -10.77 0.31 7.51
C SER A 72 -10.22 0.69 8.88
N PHE A 73 -9.07 1.35 8.91
CA PHE A 73 -8.42 1.84 10.11
C PHE A 73 -7.93 3.27 9.88
N ASP A 74 -8.50 4.21 10.64
CA ASP A 74 -8.16 5.63 10.56
C ASP A 74 -7.19 6.01 11.68
N LYS A 75 -5.98 6.45 11.31
CA LYS A 75 -4.99 6.92 12.27
C LYS A 75 -4.68 8.40 12.07
N TYR A 76 -5.09 9.19 13.06
CA TYR A 76 -4.67 10.57 13.20
C TYR A 76 -4.40 10.85 14.70
N ASP A 77 -3.35 11.58 15.17
CA ASP A 77 -3.29 13.07 15.20
C ASP A 77 -1.98 13.76 15.70
N VAL A 78 -1.84 15.11 15.83
CA VAL A 78 -2.41 16.04 16.88
C VAL A 78 -3.05 17.40 16.41
N SER A 79 -4.03 17.40 15.52
CA SER A 79 -5.12 18.44 15.38
C SER A 79 -6.11 18.06 14.27
N GLY A 80 -5.71 17.17 13.35
CA GLY A 80 -6.58 16.13 12.80
C GLY A 80 -6.73 15.03 13.84
N LYS A 81 -7.52 15.26 14.89
CA LYS A 81 -7.63 14.38 16.07
C LYS A 81 -8.84 13.46 16.04
N PRO A 82 -8.82 12.38 16.82
CA PRO A 82 -7.93 11.23 16.75
C PRO A 82 -8.34 10.21 15.65
N LEU A 83 -8.44 8.90 15.84
CA LEU A 83 -9.43 8.36 16.79
C LEU A 83 -9.41 6.84 16.93
N THR A 84 -8.72 6.12 16.03
CA THR A 84 -8.83 4.67 15.85
C THR A 84 -10.27 4.10 15.85
N PRO A 85 -11.20 4.61 15.00
CA PRO A 85 -12.27 3.77 14.53
C PRO A 85 -11.67 2.79 13.51
N ALA A 86 -11.47 1.55 13.94
CA ALA A 86 -11.44 0.46 12.98
C ALA A 86 -12.89 0.03 12.71
N ALA A 87 -13.23 -0.16 11.45
CA ALA A 87 -14.57 -0.56 11.04
C ALA A 87 -14.51 -1.58 9.91
N VAL A 88 -15.55 -2.41 9.83
CA VAL A 88 -15.76 -3.28 8.68
C VAL A 88 -16.71 -2.56 7.72
N LEU A 89 -16.24 -2.32 6.50
CA LEU A 89 -17.04 -1.79 5.39
C LEU A 89 -17.30 -2.92 4.39
N LYS A 90 -18.46 -2.88 3.75
CA LYS A 90 -18.81 -3.78 2.64
C LYS A 90 -19.00 -2.95 1.37
N SER A 91 -18.20 -3.24 0.35
CA SER A 91 -18.29 -2.55 -0.95
C SER A 91 -19.10 -3.39 -1.94
N ASN A 92 -20.34 -2.97 -2.21
CA ASN A 92 -21.20 -3.64 -3.19
C ASN A 92 -20.80 -3.36 -4.65
N ASN A 93 -19.94 -2.35 -4.87
CA ASN A 93 -19.43 -1.99 -6.20
C ASN A 93 -18.23 -2.86 -6.61
N CYS A 94 -17.66 -3.61 -5.66
CA CYS A 94 -16.50 -4.45 -5.86
C CYS A 94 -16.83 -5.85 -5.35
N ASN A 95 -17.50 -6.65 -6.19
CA ASN A 95 -17.79 -8.03 -5.86
C ASN A 95 -16.60 -8.92 -6.15
N ASP A 96 -16.49 -10.00 -5.38
CA ASP A 96 -15.54 -11.10 -5.56
C ASP A 96 -14.06 -10.66 -5.50
N LEU A 97 -13.79 -9.50 -4.88
CA LEU A 97 -12.44 -9.07 -4.53
C LEU A 97 -12.04 -9.57 -3.14
N PRO A 98 -10.74 -9.86 -2.94
CA PRO A 98 -10.24 -10.30 -1.65
C PRO A 98 -10.45 -9.23 -0.57
N PRO A 99 -10.70 -9.65 0.69
CA PRO A 99 -10.74 -8.74 1.82
C PRO A 99 -9.46 -7.93 1.99
N MET A 100 -9.62 -6.64 2.29
CA MET A 100 -8.53 -5.67 2.37
C MET A 100 -8.47 -5.00 3.74
N LEU A 101 -7.26 -4.68 4.18
CA LEU A 101 -6.99 -3.70 5.23
C LEU A 101 -6.71 -2.35 4.56
N HIS A 102 -7.48 -1.34 4.91
CA HIS A 102 -7.23 0.04 4.53
C HIS A 102 -6.72 0.82 5.74
N ILE A 103 -5.51 1.38 5.63
CA ILE A 103 -4.92 2.25 6.65
C ILE A 103 -4.98 3.68 6.09
N ASN A 104 -5.87 4.49 6.63
CA ASN A 104 -6.02 5.88 6.23
C ASN A 104 -5.18 6.76 7.17
N LEU A 105 -4.33 7.57 6.56
CA LEU A 105 -3.38 8.48 7.16
C LEU A 105 -3.50 9.85 6.50
N HIS A 106 -2.82 10.84 7.07
CA HIS A 106 -2.82 12.20 6.54
C HIS A 106 -1.44 12.78 6.73
N SER A 107 -0.89 13.30 5.64
CA SER A 107 0.42 13.92 5.65
C SER A 107 0.35 15.22 6.44
N PRO A 108 1.04 15.36 7.59
CA PRO A 108 1.04 16.63 8.32
C PRO A 108 1.78 17.73 7.55
N THR A 109 2.76 17.36 6.71
CA THR A 109 3.57 18.31 5.94
C THR A 109 2.86 18.82 4.70
N LEU A 110 2.15 17.94 3.99
CA LEU A 110 1.48 18.29 2.73
C LEU A 110 -0.01 18.55 2.91
N ASN A 111 -0.55 18.30 4.10
CA ASN A 111 -1.97 18.44 4.41
C ASN A 111 -2.85 17.71 3.38
N ILE A 112 -2.54 16.45 3.09
CA ILE A 112 -3.27 15.61 2.13
C ILE A 112 -3.58 14.23 2.72
N PRO A 113 -4.71 13.61 2.33
CA PRO A 113 -5.00 12.22 2.66
C PRO A 113 -3.98 11.26 2.04
N GLN A 114 -3.69 10.19 2.79
CA GLN A 114 -2.87 9.08 2.35
C GLN A 114 -3.57 7.75 2.70
N ARG A 115 -3.64 6.81 1.76
CA ARG A 115 -4.22 5.48 2.04
C ARG A 115 -3.25 4.36 1.72
N ILE A 116 -3.13 3.38 2.59
CA ILE A 116 -2.43 2.12 2.31
C ILE A 116 -3.47 1.00 2.25
N GLU A 117 -3.43 0.22 1.17
CA GLU A 117 -4.30 -0.92 0.94
C GLU A 117 -3.48 -2.21 0.93
N ILE A 118 -3.83 -3.14 1.81
CA ILE A 118 -3.12 -4.41 1.99
C ILE A 118 -4.13 -5.55 2.00
N PRO A 119 -4.03 -6.55 1.12
CA PRO A 119 -4.87 -7.75 1.23
C PRO A 119 -4.73 -8.40 2.61
N LEU A 120 -5.85 -8.64 3.29
CA LEU A 120 -5.85 -9.08 4.69
C LEU A 120 -5.03 -10.33 4.90
N ARG A 121 -5.06 -11.26 3.94
CA ARG A 121 -4.28 -12.51 3.98
C ARG A 121 -2.78 -12.31 4.23
N TYR A 122 -2.21 -11.16 3.88
CA TYR A 122 -0.78 -10.88 4.13
C TYR A 122 -0.51 -10.36 5.55
N THR A 123 -1.54 -9.87 6.23
CA THR A 123 -1.46 -9.33 7.60
C THR A 123 -1.89 -10.32 8.67
N LEU A 124 -2.58 -11.40 8.29
CA LEU A 124 -3.12 -12.40 9.21
C LEU A 124 -2.13 -13.51 9.53
N LYS A 125 -2.36 -14.20 10.66
CA LYS A 125 -1.69 -15.44 11.03
C LYS A 125 -1.87 -16.52 9.95
N GLY A 126 -1.06 -17.57 10.04
CA GLY A 126 -1.01 -18.61 9.00
C GLY A 126 -0.22 -18.22 7.75
N ALA A 127 -0.04 -16.93 7.47
CA ALA A 127 0.82 -16.46 6.41
C ALA A 127 2.30 -16.75 6.70
N ALA A 128 3.03 -17.23 5.68
CA ALA A 128 4.48 -17.37 5.73
C ALA A 128 5.17 -16.01 5.94
N PRO A 129 6.41 -15.97 6.49
CA PRO A 129 7.16 -14.74 6.64
C PRO A 129 7.39 -14.02 5.32
N LEU A 130 7.07 -12.71 5.27
CA LEU A 130 7.23 -11.91 4.06
C LEU A 130 8.65 -11.36 3.87
N LYS A 131 9.39 -11.18 4.96
CA LYS A 131 10.75 -10.62 4.91
C LYS A 131 11.65 -11.53 4.08
N GLY A 132 12.32 -10.96 3.07
CA GLY A 132 13.18 -11.70 2.16
C GLY A 132 12.45 -12.32 0.96
N THR A 133 11.14 -12.12 0.83
CA THR A 133 10.37 -12.44 -0.38
C THR A 133 10.14 -11.18 -1.22
N TYR A 134 9.63 -11.33 -2.45
CA TYR A 134 9.27 -10.22 -3.31
C TYR A 134 7.82 -9.79 -3.10
N MET A 135 7.60 -8.48 -3.23
CA MET A 135 6.28 -7.86 -3.30
C MET A 135 6.15 -7.03 -4.57
N VAL A 136 4.93 -6.95 -5.08
CA VAL A 136 4.50 -6.04 -6.13
C VAL A 136 3.66 -4.97 -5.48
N TYR A 137 3.95 -3.71 -5.77
CA TYR A 137 3.26 -2.57 -5.18
C TYR A 137 2.78 -1.58 -6.25
N LEU A 138 1.80 -0.77 -5.86
CA LEU A 138 1.35 0.41 -6.57
C LEU A 138 1.64 1.65 -5.72
N HIS A 139 2.07 2.72 -6.38
CA HIS A 139 2.01 4.08 -5.87
C HIS A 139 1.12 4.90 -6.79
N ALA A 140 0.13 5.53 -6.22
CA ALA A 140 -0.79 6.40 -6.94
C ALA A 140 -0.74 7.82 -6.36
N LEU A 141 -0.65 8.80 -7.26
CA LEU A 141 -0.66 10.22 -6.93
C LEU A 141 -1.99 10.81 -7.40
N GLN A 142 -2.75 11.39 -6.49
CA GLN A 142 -3.94 12.17 -6.82
C GLN A 142 -3.52 13.61 -7.05
N ILE A 143 -3.85 14.14 -8.22
CA ILE A 143 -3.50 15.48 -8.68
C ILE A 143 -4.79 16.23 -8.99
N ASN A 144 -4.94 17.44 -8.43
CA ASN A 144 -6.09 18.33 -8.64
C ASN A 144 -7.48 17.70 -8.38
N ASP A 145 -7.58 16.71 -7.48
CA ASP A 145 -8.80 15.97 -7.12
C ASP A 145 -9.44 15.11 -8.23
N ASP A 146 -8.99 15.20 -9.49
CA ASP A 146 -9.62 14.53 -10.64
C ASP A 146 -8.72 13.49 -11.33
N LYS A 147 -7.39 13.63 -11.22
CA LYS A 147 -6.42 12.78 -11.92
C LYS A 147 -5.68 11.87 -10.97
N THR A 148 -5.54 10.61 -11.36
CA THR A 148 -4.80 9.61 -10.60
C THR A 148 -3.69 9.01 -11.44
N PHE A 149 -2.45 9.33 -11.09
CA PHE A 149 -1.26 8.82 -11.79
C PHE A 149 -0.67 7.63 -11.07
N VAL A 150 -0.40 6.55 -11.80
CA VAL A 150 -0.05 5.25 -11.22
C VAL A 150 1.35 4.80 -11.60
N TYR A 151 2.05 4.20 -10.64
CA TYR A 151 3.33 3.54 -10.81
C TYR A 151 3.32 2.19 -10.12
N TYR A 152 3.65 1.14 -10.86
CA TYR A 152 3.88 -0.20 -10.32
C TYR A 152 5.36 -0.50 -10.18
N GLY A 153 5.72 -1.29 -9.19
CA GLY A 153 7.07 -1.79 -9.03
C GLY A 153 7.16 -3.06 -8.20
N ILE A 154 8.34 -3.66 -8.20
CA ILE A 154 8.67 -4.79 -7.32
C ILE A 154 9.76 -4.45 -6.31
N THR A 155 9.79 -5.17 -5.19
CA THR A 155 10.90 -5.08 -4.23
C THR A 155 10.99 -6.30 -3.32
N LYS A 156 12.21 -6.59 -2.84
CA LYS A 156 12.50 -7.53 -1.75
C LYS A 156 12.65 -6.85 -0.38
N ARG A 157 12.76 -5.52 -0.38
CA ARG A 157 13.22 -4.71 0.76
C ARG A 157 12.08 -4.01 1.52
N GLY A 158 10.85 -4.07 1.01
CA GLY A 158 9.67 -3.39 1.56
C GLY A 158 9.25 -2.19 0.72
N TRP A 159 7.94 -2.06 0.46
CA TRP A 159 7.39 -1.01 -0.42
C TRP A 159 7.60 0.39 0.15
N MET A 160 7.50 0.59 1.47
CA MET A 160 7.76 1.88 2.11
C MET A 160 9.21 2.34 1.94
N LYS A 161 10.18 1.41 1.96
CA LYS A 161 11.58 1.74 1.71
C LYS A 161 11.77 2.23 0.27
N ARG A 162 11.12 1.58 -0.70
CA ARG A 162 11.11 2.00 -2.11
C ARG A 162 10.41 3.34 -2.32
N PHE A 163 9.27 3.54 -1.68
CA PHE A 163 8.57 4.82 -1.72
C PHE A 163 9.47 5.96 -1.22
N ASN A 164 10.17 5.77 -0.10
CA ASN A 164 11.13 6.75 0.43
C ASN A 164 12.32 7.02 -0.51
N GLU A 165 12.77 6.02 -1.27
CA GLU A 165 13.78 6.24 -2.33
C GLU A 165 13.23 7.15 -3.44
N HIS A 166 11.96 6.96 -3.84
CA HIS A 166 11.31 7.87 -4.79
C HIS A 166 11.11 9.27 -4.21
N VAL A 167 10.70 9.41 -2.94
CA VAL A 167 10.60 10.70 -2.24
C VAL A 167 11.93 11.45 -2.29
N ARG A 168 13.05 10.76 -1.96
CA ARG A 168 14.38 11.38 -2.01
C ARG A 168 14.74 11.86 -3.42
N LEU A 169 14.42 11.09 -4.45
CA LEU A 169 14.65 11.48 -5.85
C LEU A 169 13.78 12.68 -6.26
N ALA A 170 12.52 12.70 -5.83
CA ALA A 170 11.57 13.77 -6.07
C ALA A 170 12.03 15.09 -5.44
N VAL A 171 12.42 15.06 -4.16
CA VAL A 171 12.91 16.23 -3.41
C VAL A 171 14.20 16.79 -4.00
N LYS A 172 15.12 15.93 -4.47
CA LYS A 172 16.34 16.37 -5.17
C LYS A 172 16.05 17.12 -6.47
N GLY A 173 14.91 16.86 -7.12
CA GLY A 173 14.44 17.62 -8.29
C GLY A 173 15.22 17.43 -9.59
N LYS A 174 16.05 16.39 -9.71
CA LYS A 174 16.89 16.12 -10.90
C LYS A 174 16.56 14.79 -11.61
N SER A 175 15.47 14.13 -11.23
CA SER A 175 15.12 12.83 -11.82
C SER A 175 14.52 13.00 -13.22
N GLN A 176 15.02 12.21 -14.17
CA GLN A 176 14.41 12.06 -15.50
C GLN A 176 13.31 10.98 -15.53
N ARG A 177 13.10 10.25 -14.42
CA ARG A 177 12.06 9.23 -14.32
C ARG A 177 10.70 9.91 -14.11
N LYS A 178 9.67 9.47 -14.85
CA LYS A 178 8.31 10.05 -14.81
C LYS A 178 7.77 10.18 -13.38
N PHE A 179 7.80 9.10 -12.59
CA PHE A 179 7.24 9.10 -11.23
C PHE A 179 7.90 10.12 -10.29
N PRO A 180 9.22 10.07 -10.00
CA PRO A 180 9.84 11.05 -9.10
C PRO A 180 9.78 12.49 -9.63
N LYS A 181 9.81 12.68 -10.96
CA LYS A 181 9.67 14.01 -11.57
C LYS A 181 8.31 14.62 -11.25
N LEU A 182 7.22 13.95 -11.64
CA LEU A 182 5.86 14.43 -11.39
C LEU A 182 5.61 14.60 -9.89
N PHE A 183 6.08 13.65 -9.07
CA PHE A 183 5.91 13.74 -7.62
C PHE A 183 6.65 14.94 -7.01
N GLY A 184 7.86 15.25 -7.49
CA GLY A 184 8.63 16.41 -7.02
C GLY A 184 8.00 17.74 -7.45
N GLU A 185 7.50 17.82 -8.68
CA GLU A 185 6.75 18.98 -9.18
C GLU A 185 5.47 19.21 -8.37
N SER A 186 4.72 18.15 -8.08
CA SER A 186 3.43 18.26 -7.38
C SER A 186 3.55 18.51 -5.89
N ILE A 187 4.59 17.98 -5.23
CA ILE A 187 4.96 18.37 -3.86
C ILE A 187 5.25 19.86 -3.79
N LYS A 188 6.04 20.40 -4.72
CA LYS A 188 6.38 21.84 -4.73
C LYS A 188 5.15 22.71 -4.94
N ALA A 189 4.27 22.33 -5.87
CA ALA A 189 3.00 23.02 -6.11
C ALA A 189 2.14 23.05 -4.83
N ARG A 190 1.99 21.91 -4.16
CA ARG A 190 1.20 21.79 -2.91
C ARG A 190 1.80 22.60 -1.77
N ILE A 191 3.12 22.56 -1.57
CA ILE A 191 3.78 23.37 -0.54
C ILE A 191 3.56 24.86 -0.82
N TYR A 192 3.75 25.31 -2.07
CA TYR A 192 3.57 26.70 -2.43
C TYR A 192 2.13 27.18 -2.15
N GLU A 193 1.13 26.36 -2.50
CA GLU A 193 -0.27 26.63 -2.21
C GLU A 193 -0.53 26.80 -0.71
N LEU A 194 -0.02 25.89 0.13
CA LEU A 194 -0.23 25.95 1.58
C LEU A 194 0.36 27.20 2.23
N PHE A 195 1.49 27.69 1.74
CA PHE A 195 2.18 28.85 2.33
C PHE A 195 1.75 30.18 1.72
N ASN A 196 1.38 30.22 0.44
CA ASN A 196 1.14 31.47 -0.30
C ASN A 196 -0.32 31.67 -0.75
N GLY A 197 -1.21 30.70 -0.53
CA GLY A 197 -2.63 30.79 -0.90
C GLY A 197 -2.88 30.95 -2.40
N SER A 198 -1.89 30.61 -3.24
CA SER A 198 -1.91 30.73 -4.69
C SER A 198 -1.24 29.51 -5.33
N HIS A 199 -1.51 29.23 -6.60
CA HIS A 199 -1.03 28.03 -7.27
C HIS A 199 0.32 28.26 -7.97
N LEU A 200 1.23 27.30 -7.85
CA LEU A 200 2.47 27.23 -8.63
C LEU A 200 2.43 25.98 -9.53
N GLY A 201 2.23 26.19 -10.83
CA GLY A 201 2.09 25.12 -11.81
C GLY A 201 0.72 24.42 -11.76
N ASP A 202 0.53 23.46 -12.67
CA ASP A 202 -0.79 22.87 -12.94
C ASP A 202 -1.05 21.55 -12.21
N ASN A 203 -0.08 21.02 -11.48
CA ASN A 203 -0.15 19.66 -10.91
C ASN A 203 -0.06 19.71 -9.38
N ILE A 204 -1.16 20.02 -8.70
CA ILE A 204 -1.19 20.09 -7.24
C ILE A 204 -1.46 18.71 -6.67
N LEU A 205 -0.56 18.22 -5.81
CA LEU A 205 -0.77 16.96 -5.10
C LEU A 205 -1.90 17.12 -4.08
N THR A 206 -2.96 16.36 -4.25
CA THR A 206 -4.18 16.38 -3.42
C THR A 206 -4.36 15.12 -2.59
N GLY A 207 -3.65 14.04 -2.94
CA GLY A 207 -3.66 12.80 -2.17
C GLY A 207 -2.67 11.78 -2.69
N SER A 208 -2.51 10.69 -1.95
CA SER A 208 -1.73 9.54 -2.41
C SER A 208 -2.31 8.25 -1.88
N TYR A 209 -2.29 7.18 -2.67
CA TYR A 209 -2.57 5.86 -2.14
C TYR A 209 -1.56 4.82 -2.61
N HIS A 210 -1.32 3.82 -1.77
CA HIS A 210 -0.33 2.79 -1.97
C HIS A 210 -0.99 1.43 -1.78
N VAL A 211 -0.74 0.51 -2.70
CA VAL A 211 -1.37 -0.82 -2.67
C VAL A 211 -0.29 -1.88 -2.65
N VAL A 212 -0.42 -2.86 -1.77
CA VAL A 212 0.34 -4.11 -1.84
C VAL A 212 -0.42 -5.05 -2.76
N CYS A 213 -0.06 -5.04 -4.05
CA CYS A 213 -0.74 -5.84 -5.08
C CYS A 213 -0.49 -7.35 -4.89
N ALA A 214 0.73 -7.72 -4.48
CA ALA A 214 1.09 -9.09 -4.13
C ALA A 214 2.27 -9.09 -3.15
N ALA A 215 2.32 -10.05 -2.25
CA ALA A 215 3.44 -10.26 -1.33
C ALA A 215 3.73 -11.76 -1.16
N GLY A 216 4.92 -12.10 -0.65
CA GLY A 216 5.30 -13.51 -0.45
C GLY A 216 5.69 -14.22 -1.74
N ARG A 217 6.16 -13.50 -2.76
CA ARG A 217 6.41 -14.05 -4.10
C ARG A 217 7.88 -14.37 -4.34
N THR A 218 8.13 -15.30 -5.25
CA THR A 218 9.42 -15.43 -5.92
C THR A 218 9.68 -14.24 -6.83
N GLN A 219 10.95 -14.00 -7.18
CA GLN A 219 11.32 -12.92 -8.11
C GLN A 219 10.62 -13.07 -9.46
N LYS A 220 10.65 -14.28 -10.02
CA LYS A 220 10.03 -14.60 -11.31
C LYS A 220 8.55 -14.24 -11.30
N ASN A 221 7.81 -14.74 -10.31
CA ASN A 221 6.38 -14.48 -10.20
C ASN A 221 6.06 -12.99 -9.98
N ALA A 222 6.84 -12.29 -9.15
CA ALA A 222 6.66 -10.85 -8.95
C ALA A 222 6.90 -10.05 -10.25
N CYS A 223 7.92 -10.40 -11.04
CA CYS A 223 8.18 -9.78 -12.34
C CYS A 223 7.04 -10.01 -13.34
N GLU A 224 6.47 -11.21 -13.38
CA GLU A 224 5.35 -11.54 -14.27
C GLU A 224 4.09 -10.74 -13.91
N ILE A 225 3.76 -10.65 -12.61
CA ILE A 225 2.63 -9.87 -12.10
C ILE A 225 2.85 -8.37 -12.40
N GLU A 226 4.03 -7.84 -12.08
CA GLU A 226 4.35 -6.43 -12.35
C GLU A 226 4.23 -6.10 -13.83
N LYS A 227 4.79 -6.94 -14.71
CA LYS A 227 4.68 -6.76 -16.15
C LYS A 227 3.22 -6.70 -16.60
N TYR A 228 2.39 -7.65 -16.15
CA TYR A 228 0.97 -7.66 -16.48
C TYR A 228 0.28 -6.35 -16.04
N LEU A 229 0.54 -5.89 -14.82
CA LEU A 229 -0.06 -4.66 -14.28
C LEU A 229 0.42 -3.42 -15.04
N ILE A 230 1.71 -3.32 -15.33
CA ILE A 230 2.28 -2.19 -16.10
C ILE A 230 1.66 -2.15 -17.49
N ASP A 231 1.62 -3.27 -18.21
CA ASP A 231 1.12 -3.32 -19.58
C ASP A 231 -0.38 -2.97 -19.63
N LYS A 232 -1.17 -3.43 -18.64
CA LYS A 232 -2.63 -3.21 -18.61
C LYS A 232 -3.08 -1.90 -17.98
N ARG A 233 -2.31 -1.33 -17.05
CA ARG A 233 -2.78 -0.25 -16.17
C ARG A 233 -1.87 0.98 -16.15
N SER A 234 -0.63 0.88 -16.65
CA SER A 234 0.28 2.02 -16.71
C SER A 234 0.67 2.39 -18.14
N LEU A 235 1.39 1.56 -18.88
CA LEU A 235 1.91 1.97 -20.20
C LEU A 235 0.81 2.25 -21.23
N SER A 236 -0.33 1.59 -21.08
CA SER A 236 -1.53 1.80 -21.90
C SER A 236 -2.37 3.00 -21.47
N ALA A 237 -2.03 3.66 -20.36
CA ALA A 237 -2.78 4.79 -19.79
C ALA A 237 -2.00 6.10 -19.90
N THR A 238 -2.71 7.20 -20.15
CA THR A 238 -2.15 8.56 -20.15
C THR A 238 -1.52 8.90 -18.80
N GLU A 239 -2.13 8.42 -17.72
CA GLU A 239 -1.74 8.65 -16.33
C GLU A 239 -0.70 7.63 -15.83
N GLY A 240 -0.11 6.84 -16.73
CA GLY A 240 0.93 5.88 -16.41
C GLY A 240 2.32 6.48 -16.20
N LEU A 241 2.93 6.16 -15.06
CA LEU A 241 4.25 6.65 -14.67
C LEU A 241 5.37 5.61 -14.83
N ASN A 242 5.05 4.37 -15.19
CA ASN A 242 6.07 3.43 -15.66
C ASN A 242 6.58 3.87 -17.04
N MET A 243 7.89 3.76 -17.26
CA MET A 243 8.52 4.06 -18.56
C MET A 243 8.81 2.79 -19.37
N ILE A 244 8.98 1.68 -18.68
CA ILE A 244 9.26 0.34 -19.20
C ILE A 244 8.65 -0.69 -18.24
N SER A 245 8.42 -1.91 -18.72
CA SER A 245 8.15 -3.06 -17.84
C SER A 245 9.45 -3.51 -17.15
N GLY A 246 9.41 -3.96 -15.89
CA GLY A 246 10.62 -4.32 -15.12
C GLY A 246 11.44 -5.46 -15.74
N HIS A 247 10.85 -6.29 -16.58
CA HIS A 247 11.55 -7.37 -17.30
C HIS A 247 12.59 -6.86 -18.33
N GLN A 248 12.45 -5.61 -18.82
CA GLN A 248 13.45 -4.99 -19.68
C GLN A 248 14.67 -4.49 -18.89
N VAL A 249 14.51 -4.18 -17.60
CA VAL A 249 15.61 -3.81 -16.70
C VAL A 249 16.49 -5.01 -16.39
N SER A 250 15.92 -6.21 -16.22
CA SER A 250 16.71 -7.43 -15.94
C SER A 250 17.55 -7.94 -17.11
N LYS A 251 17.31 -7.47 -18.35
CA LYS A 251 18.10 -7.85 -19.54
C LYS A 251 19.18 -6.83 -19.91
N GLY A 252 19.14 -5.63 -19.34
CA GLY A 252 20.22 -4.65 -19.44
C GLY A 252 21.00 -4.63 -18.14
N ASN A 253 22.28 -5.02 -18.17
CA ASN A 253 23.18 -4.91 -17.02
C ASN A 253 23.11 -3.53 -16.38
N ILE A 254 22.44 -3.44 -15.23
CA ILE A 254 22.69 -2.42 -14.21
C ILE A 254 22.96 -3.19 -12.93
N GLN A 255 24.25 -3.43 -12.68
CA GLN A 255 24.75 -4.17 -11.51
C GLN A 255 24.54 -3.44 -10.17
N ASP A 256 23.86 -2.29 -10.14
CA ASP A 256 23.73 -1.47 -8.92
C ASP A 256 22.28 -1.08 -8.54
N GLU A 257 21.23 -1.67 -9.12
CA GLU A 257 19.84 -1.21 -8.88
C GLU A 257 18.82 -2.30 -8.47
N ILE A 258 19.08 -3.05 -7.39
CA ILE A 258 18.05 -3.79 -6.61
C ILE A 258 18.10 -3.40 -5.13
#